data_AF-A0A357CWQ6-F1
#
_entry.id   AF-A0A357CWQ6-F1
#
_cell.length_a   1.000
_cell.length_b   1.000
_cell.length_c   1.000
_cell.angle_alpha   90.00
_cell.angle_beta   90.00
_cell.angle_gamma   90.00
#
_symmetry.space_group_name_H-M   'P 1'
#
loop_
_entity.id
_entity.type
_entity.pdbx_description
1 polymer ?
#
loop_
_entity_poly.entity_id
_entity_poly.type
_entity_poly.pdbx_seq_one_letter_code
_entity_poly.pdbx_strand_id
1 'polypeptide(L)'
;MIFLNKNPVVRLTFIITYLVTAVWIVIKDFAWLNIFFALLILFGCYIALVKSGVIEDKKAKSINNLHFDILSIAITVFLIIDILLKIL
;
A
#
# COMPACT_ATOMS: atom_id res chain seq x y z
N MET A 1 -3.97 15.76 2.69
CA MET A 1 -2.85 15.48 1.77
C MET A 1 -1.66 16.43 1.94
N ILE A 2 -1.88 17.65 2.45
CA ILE A 2 -0.79 18.58 2.83
C ILE A 2 0.09 17.99 3.96
N PHE A 3 -0.51 17.25 4.91
CA PHE A 3 0.19 16.66 6.05
C PHE A 3 1.23 15.58 5.66
N LEU A 4 0.89 14.64 4.77
CA LEU A 4 1.82 13.60 4.31
C LEU A 4 2.97 14.15 3.47
N ASN A 5 2.74 15.25 2.74
CA ASN A 5 3.82 15.97 2.07
C ASN A 5 4.72 16.71 3.06
N LYS A 6 4.17 17.19 4.18
CA LYS A 6 4.93 17.85 5.25
C LYS A 6 5.81 16.85 6.02
N ASN A 7 5.31 15.63 6.22
CA ASN A 7 6.01 14.53 6.91
C ASN A 7 6.01 13.26 6.04
N PRO A 8 6.91 13.15 5.05
CA PRO A 8 6.93 12.01 4.11
C PRO A 8 7.17 10.67 4.81
N VAL A 9 7.86 10.66 5.96
CA VAL A 9 8.13 9.49 6.79
C VAL A 9 6.84 8.78 7.23
N VAL A 10 5.73 9.51 7.39
CA VAL A 10 4.44 8.91 7.77
C VAL A 10 3.94 7.91 6.71
N ARG A 11 4.37 8.03 5.45
CA ARG A 11 4.04 7.06 4.39
C ARG A 11 4.62 5.67 4.62
N LEU A 12 5.58 5.50 5.52
CA LEU A 12 6.07 4.18 5.94
C LEU A 12 4.96 3.34 6.56
N THR A 13 3.95 3.97 7.17
CA THR A 13 2.81 3.24 7.74
C THR A 13 2.03 2.46 6.68
N PHE A 14 1.99 2.93 5.43
CA PHE A 14 1.35 2.22 4.33
C PHE A 14 2.04 0.91 3.97
N ILE A 15 3.33 0.73 4.29
CA ILE A 15 4.03 -0.55 4.08
C ILE A 15 3.33 -1.66 4.84
N ILE A 16 2.92 -1.42 6.09
CA ILE A 16 2.22 -2.40 6.90
C ILE A 16 0.89 -2.76 6.23
N THR A 17 0.13 -1.77 5.77
CA THR A 17 -1.11 -2.01 5.02
C THR A 17 -0.86 -2.88 3.79
N TYR A 18 0.13 -2.54 2.96
CA TYR A 18 0.42 -3.27 1.73
C TYR A 18 0.86 -4.71 2.03
N LEU A 19 1.74 -4.92 3.02
CA LEU A 19 2.16 -6.26 3.43
C LEU A 19 0.98 -7.11 3.92
N VAL A 20 0.16 -6.56 4.82
CA VAL A 20 -1.01 -7.29 5.36
C VAL A 20 -2.00 -7.58 4.25
N THR A 21 -2.28 -6.62 3.36
CA THR A 21 -3.21 -6.82 2.24
C THR A 21 -2.72 -7.91 1.29
N ALA A 22 -1.43 -7.92 0.94
CA ALA A 22 -0.85 -8.93 0.05
C ALA A 22 -0.98 -10.34 0.64
N VAL A 23 -0.64 -10.50 1.92
CA VAL A 23 -0.78 -11.78 2.65
C VAL A 23 -2.25 -12.18 2.74
N TRP A 24 -3.14 -11.24 3.09
CA TRP A 24 -4.57 -11.49 3.23
C TRP A 24 -5.20 -12.01 1.94
N ILE A 25 -4.91 -11.40 0.79
CA ILE A 25 -5.44 -11.79 -0.51
C ILE A 25 -4.99 -13.21 -0.88
N VAL A 26 -3.73 -13.57 -0.62
CA VAL A 26 -3.20 -14.91 -0.93
C VAL A 26 -3.77 -15.99 -0.01
N ILE A 27 -3.94 -15.68 1.28
CA ILE A 27 -4.49 -16.64 2.25
C ILE A 27 -6.01 -16.83 2.07
N LYS A 28 -6.74 -15.76 1.72
CA LYS A 28 -8.20 -15.80 1.57
C LYS A 28 -8.63 -16.78 0.46
N ASP A 29 -7.91 -16.77 -0.66
CA ASP A 29 -8.17 -17.65 -1.78
C ASP A 29 -6.89 -17.85 -2.60
N PHE A 30 -6.33 -19.07 -2.59
CA PHE A 30 -5.06 -19.34 -3.26
C PHE A 30 -5.28 -19.56 -4.76
N ALA A 31 -5.14 -18.49 -5.53
CA ALA A 31 -5.19 -18.49 -6.99
C ALA A 31 -4.00 -17.74 -7.59
N TRP A 32 -3.54 -18.17 -8.77
CA TRP A 32 -2.44 -17.50 -9.49
C TRP A 32 -2.70 -16.01 -9.74
N LEU A 33 -3.96 -15.65 -10.00
CA LEU A 33 -4.36 -14.26 -10.17
C LEU A 33 -4.20 -13.45 -8.86
N ASN A 34 -4.48 -14.05 -7.71
CA ASN A 34 -4.32 -13.43 -6.40
C ASN A 34 -2.84 -13.25 -6.03
N ILE A 35 -1.98 -14.18 -6.43
CA ILE A 35 -0.52 -14.03 -6.31
C ILE A 35 -0.04 -12.83 -7.14
N PHE A 36 -0.52 -12.70 -8.38
CA PHE A 36 -0.18 -11.55 -9.23
C PHE A 36 -0.63 -10.23 -8.60
N PHE A 37 -1.85 -10.15 -8.07
CA PHE A 37 -2.33 -8.96 -7.36
C PHE A 37 -1.52 -8.68 -6.09
N ALA A 38 -1.13 -9.71 -5.33
CA ALA A 38 -0.28 -9.56 -4.16
C ALA A 38 1.09 -8.96 -4.53
N LEU A 39 1.70 -9.38 -5.64
CA LEU A 39 2.94 -8.80 -6.14
C LEU A 39 2.77 -7.31 -6.52
N LEU A 40 1.65 -6.94 -7.15
CA LEU A 40 1.35 -5.53 -7.45
C LEU A 40 1.18 -4.70 -6.17
N ILE A 41 0.57 -5.26 -5.13
CA ILE A 41 0.39 -4.61 -3.83
C ILE A 41 1.75 -4.46 -3.13
N LEU A 42 2.63 -5.46 -3.21
CA LEU A 42 4.00 -5.39 -2.69
C LEU A 42 4.86 -4.34 -3.43
N PHE A 43 4.59 -4.08 -4.71
CA PHE A 43 5.18 -2.94 -5.41
C PHE A 43 4.75 -1.60 -4.78
N GLY A 44 3.56 -1.54 -4.17
CA GLY A 44 3.14 -0.42 -3.32
C GLY A 44 4.06 -0.18 -2.12
N CYS A 45 4.57 -1.24 -1.47
CA CYS A 45 5.58 -1.13 -0.41
C CYS A 45 6.86 -0.44 -0.91
N TYR A 46 7.32 -0.81 -2.11
CA TYR A 46 8.50 -0.20 -2.73
C TYR A 46 8.29 1.31 -2.94
N ILE A 47 7.15 1.70 -3.51
CA ILE A 47 6.84 3.11 -3.71
C ILE A 47 6.75 3.84 -2.37
N ALA A 48 6.17 3.23 -1.32
CA ALA A 48 6.11 3.83 0.02
C ALA A 48 7.50 4.10 0.61
N LEU A 49 8.47 3.18 0.42
CA LEU A 49 9.87 3.36 0.83
C LEU A 49 10.54 4.52 0.08
N VAL A 50 10.31 4.63 -1.23
CA VAL A 50 10.85 5.74 -2.02
C VAL A 50 10.21 7.08 -1.59
N LYS A 51 8.90 7.09 -1.37
CA LYS A 51 8.13 8.30 -1.02
C LYS A 51 8.33 8.79 0.40
N SER A 52 8.81 7.92 1.29
CA SER A 52 9.23 8.27 2.64
C SER A 52 10.69 8.74 2.73
N GLY A 53 11.45 8.59 1.64
CA GLY A 53 12.86 9.00 1.57
C GLY A 53 13.83 7.96 2.13
N VAL A 54 13.39 6.71 2.36
CA VAL A 54 14.27 5.62 2.80
C VAL A 54 15.12 5.10 1.64
N ILE A 55 14.55 5.06 0.43
CA ILE A 55 15.23 4.63 -0.79
C ILE A 55 15.19 5.76 -1.82
N GLU A 56 16.26 5.95 -2.56
CA GLU A 56 16.31 6.92 -3.66
C GLU A 56 16.09 6.25 -5.02
N ASP A 57 14.94 6.51 -5.63
CA ASP A 57 14.67 6.19 -7.04
C ASP A 57 13.96 7.38 -7.70
N LYS A 58 14.58 7.94 -8.74
CA LYS A 58 14.06 9.12 -9.48
C LYS A 58 12.73 8.86 -10.18
N LYS A 59 12.51 7.65 -10.72
CA LYS A 59 11.28 7.27 -11.43
C LYS A 59 10.15 7.04 -10.45
N ALA A 60 10.37 6.27 -9.38
CA ALA A 60 9.32 6.07 -8.38
C ALA A 60 9.01 7.37 -7.61
N LYS A 61 10.00 8.26 -7.44
CA LYS A 61 9.81 9.59 -6.85
C LYS A 61 8.98 10.54 -7.72
N SER A 62 8.93 10.36 -9.05
CA SER A 62 8.11 11.20 -9.94
C SER A 62 6.62 10.88 -9.90
N ILE A 63 6.22 9.73 -9.34
CA ILE A 63 4.81 9.36 -9.14
C ILE A 63 4.11 10.49 -8.36
N ASN A 64 2.88 10.85 -8.73
CA ASN A 64 2.19 11.92 -8.00
C ASN A 64 1.87 11.47 -6.57
N ASN A 65 2.33 12.24 -5.58
CA ASN A 65 2.09 11.99 -4.15
C ASN A 65 0.59 11.90 -3.83
N LEU A 66 -0.23 12.72 -4.48
CA LEU A 66 -1.68 12.73 -4.30
C LEU A 66 -2.29 11.37 -4.69
N HIS A 67 -2.02 10.93 -5.91
CA HIS A 67 -2.56 9.65 -6.41
C HIS A 67 -2.08 8.48 -5.56
N PHE A 68 -0.81 8.47 -5.14
CA PHE A 68 -0.27 7.44 -4.26
C PHE A 68 -0.94 7.42 -2.89
N ASP A 69 -1.09 8.58 -2.24
CA ASP A 69 -1.68 8.69 -0.91
C ASP A 69 -3.17 8.29 -0.94
N ILE A 70 -3.94 8.69 -1.97
CA ILE A 70 -5.35 8.27 -2.15
C ILE A 70 -5.44 6.76 -2.34
N LEU A 71 -4.62 6.17 -3.21
CA LEU A 71 -4.63 4.73 -3.45
C LEU A 71 -4.29 3.95 -2.18
N SER A 72 -3.29 4.40 -1.42
CA SER A 72 -2.87 3.77 -0.16
C SER A 72 -3.99 3.81 0.89
N ILE A 73 -4.68 4.95 1.01
CA ILE A 73 -5.83 5.11 1.91
C ILE A 73 -6.98 4.20 1.46
N ALA A 74 -7.30 4.15 0.17
CA ALA A 74 -8.37 3.31 -0.36
C ALA A 74 -8.12 1.81 -0.07
N ILE A 75 -6.89 1.34 -0.26
CA ILE A 75 -6.49 -0.04 0.07
C ILE A 75 -6.61 -0.30 1.57
N THR A 76 -6.18 0.67 2.41
CA THR A 76 -6.32 0.56 3.87
C THR A 76 -7.78 0.43 4.28
N VAL A 77 -8.66 1.28 3.75
CA VAL A 77 -10.10 1.25 4.05
C VAL A 77 -10.72 -0.06 3.56
N PHE A 78 -10.39 -0.51 2.35
CA PHE A 78 -10.87 -1.79 1.83
C PHE A 78 -10.47 -2.96 2.72
N LEU A 79 -9.20 -3.03 3.14
CA LEU A 79 -8.71 -4.08 4.04
C LEU A 79 -9.49 -4.09 5.36
N ILE A 80 -9.69 -2.91 5.98
CA ILE A 80 -10.43 -2.79 7.23
C ILE A 80 -11.88 -3.26 7.06
N ILE A 81 -12.56 -2.84 5.99
CA ILE A 81 -13.95 -3.24 5.72
C ILE A 81 -14.04 -4.76 5.48
N ASP A 82 -13.15 -5.34 4.67
CA ASP A 82 -13.18 -6.78 4.38
C ASP A 82 -12.91 -7.64 5.62
N ILE A 83 -12.00 -7.19 6.50
CA ILE A 83 -11.74 -7.83 7.79
C ILE A 83 -12.97 -7.72 8.70
N LEU A 84 -13.57 -6.53 8.83
CA LEU A 84 -14.74 -6.31 9.68
C LEU A 84 -15.94 -7.14 9.23
N LEU A 85 -16.22 -7.17 7.92
CA LEU A 85 -17.32 -7.97 7.34
C LEU A 85 -17.10 -9.49 7.46
N LYS A 86 -15.86 -9.94 7.69
CA LYS A 86 -15.54 -11.36 7.88
C LYS A 86 -15.56 -11.78 9.34
N ILE A 87 -15.39 -10.83 10.26
CA ILE A 87 -15.44 -11.07 11.72
C ILE A 87 -16.87 -10.92 12.27
N LEU A 88 -17.66 -9.99 11.72
CA LEU A 88 -19.07 -9.77 12.04
C LEU A 88 -19.96 -10.83 11.38
#